data_AF-A0A828YVX0-F1
#
_entry.id   AF-A0A828YVX0-F1
#
_cell.length_a   1.000
_cell.length_b   1.000
_cell.length_c   1.000
_cell.angle_alpha   90.00
_cell.angle_beta   90.00
_cell.angle_gamma   90.00
#
_symmetry.space_group_name_H-M   'P 1'
#
loop_
_entity.id
_entity.type
_entity.pdbx_description
1 polymer ?
#
loop_
_entity_poly.entity_id
_entity_poly.type
_entity_poly.pdbx_seq_one_letter_code
_entity_poly.pdbx_strand_id
1 'polypeptide(L)'
;MIQRVDIVLANCNSLRGALVDDGTSVEIGTGFSIGKRIYGYTKTILPLPEIVRTKIPVFPHNSGYPIDKDGYLLSDFGNCPNPMLD
;
A
#
# COMPACT_ATOMS: atom_id res chain seq x y z
N MET A 1 -9.56 -9.84 -17.17
CA MET A 1 -10.06 -10.72 -16.09
C MET A 1 -11.00 -9.96 -15.14
N ILE A 2 -10.55 -8.82 -14.59
CA ILE A 2 -11.30 -7.96 -13.64
C ILE A 2 -12.73 -7.57 -14.10
N GLN A 3 -12.96 -7.36 -15.40
CA GLN A 3 -14.30 -7.00 -15.89
C GLN A 3 -15.37 -8.08 -15.68
N ARG A 4 -14.96 -9.35 -15.60
CA ARG A 4 -15.86 -10.52 -15.58
C ARG A 4 -16.14 -11.08 -14.18
N VAL A 5 -15.54 -10.53 -13.14
CA VAL A 5 -15.73 -10.99 -11.75
C VAL A 5 -16.73 -10.11 -11.01
N ASP A 6 -17.37 -10.66 -9.98
CA ASP A 6 -18.26 -9.91 -9.09
C ASP A 6 -17.47 -9.19 -8.00
N ILE A 7 -16.39 -9.82 -7.53
CA ILE A 7 -15.57 -9.37 -6.38
C ILE A 7 -14.09 -9.52 -6.72
N VAL A 8 -13.28 -8.59 -6.22
CA VAL A 8 -11.82 -8.69 -6.20
C VAL A 8 -11.36 -8.95 -4.76
N LEU A 9 -10.63 -10.04 -4.54
CA LEU A 9 -9.96 -10.33 -3.27
C LEU A 9 -8.46 -10.13 -3.47
N ALA A 10 -7.92 -9.03 -2.94
CA ALA A 10 -6.57 -8.58 -3.21
C ALA A 10 -5.61 -8.90 -2.05
N ASN A 11 -4.46 -9.48 -2.39
CA ASN A 11 -3.38 -9.72 -1.46
C ASN A 11 -2.55 -8.44 -1.28
N CYS A 12 -2.73 -7.75 -0.16
CA CYS A 12 -2.03 -6.51 0.17
C CYS A 12 -0.79 -6.73 1.05
N ASN A 13 -0.23 -7.94 1.08
CA ASN A 13 1.06 -8.17 1.74
C ASN A 13 2.19 -7.48 0.96
N SER A 14 3.20 -7.00 1.69
CA SER A 14 4.36 -6.39 1.06
C SER A 14 5.08 -7.36 0.12
N LEU A 15 5.40 -6.92 -1.09
CA LEU A 15 6.12 -7.71 -2.09
C LEU A 15 7.35 -6.96 -2.58
N ARG A 16 8.54 -7.57 -2.44
CA ARG A 16 9.83 -6.97 -2.86
C ARG A 16 10.11 -5.58 -2.28
N GLY A 17 9.56 -5.29 -1.10
CA GLY A 17 9.67 -3.99 -0.43
C GLY A 17 8.70 -3.90 0.74
N ALA A 18 8.29 -2.67 1.05
CA ALA A 18 7.27 -2.39 2.07
C ALA A 18 5.85 -2.29 1.50
N LEU A 19 5.72 -2.01 0.21
CA LEU A 19 4.45 -1.72 -0.45
C LEU A 19 3.77 -2.99 -1.01
N VAL A 20 2.48 -2.87 -1.25
CA VAL A 20 1.69 -3.83 -2.04
C VAL A 20 2.31 -3.95 -3.43
N ASP A 21 2.20 -5.12 -4.04
CA ASP A 21 2.60 -5.33 -5.44
C ASP A 21 1.92 -4.31 -6.38
N ASP A 22 2.70 -3.74 -7.30
CA ASP A 22 2.21 -2.72 -8.24
C ASP A 22 1.13 -3.28 -9.18
N GLY A 23 1.28 -4.53 -9.62
CA GLY A 23 0.29 -5.21 -10.45
C GLY A 23 -1.05 -5.36 -9.73
N THR A 24 -1.00 -5.81 -8.48
CA THR A 24 -2.17 -5.91 -7.60
C THR A 24 -2.81 -4.53 -7.38
N SER A 25 -2.01 -3.48 -7.20
CA SER A 25 -2.48 -2.10 -7.05
C SER A 25 -3.22 -1.60 -8.31
N VAL A 26 -2.71 -1.92 -9.51
CA VAL A 26 -3.38 -1.62 -10.78
C VAL A 26 -4.69 -2.38 -10.91
N GLU A 27 -4.75 -3.65 -10.50
CA GLU A 27 -5.97 -4.45 -10.54
C GLU A 27 -7.04 -3.93 -9.57
N ILE A 28 -6.64 -3.51 -8.36
CA ILE A 28 -7.51 -2.83 -7.39
C ILE A 28 -8.07 -1.54 -8.02
N GLY A 29 -7.22 -0.67 -8.56
CA GLY A 29 -7.65 0.58 -9.19
C GLY A 29 -8.57 0.36 -10.39
N THR A 30 -8.28 -0.66 -11.21
CA THR A 30 -9.14 -1.07 -12.32
C THR A 30 -10.50 -1.54 -11.82
N GLY A 31 -10.53 -2.41 -10.82
CA GLY A 31 -11.76 -2.89 -10.18
C GLY A 31 -12.59 -1.74 -9.61
N PHE A 32 -11.93 -0.77 -8.95
CA PHE A 32 -12.56 0.40 -8.36
C PHE A 32 -13.22 1.26 -9.44
N SER A 33 -12.51 1.54 -10.54
CA SER A 33 -13.02 2.36 -11.64
C SER A 33 -14.28 1.83 -12.32
N ILE A 34 -14.51 0.51 -12.27
CA ILE A 34 -15.69 -0.14 -12.87
C ILE A 34 -16.71 -0.60 -11.81
N GLY A 35 -16.58 -0.13 -10.57
CA GLY A 35 -17.54 -0.35 -9.49
C GLY A 35 -17.55 -1.78 -8.93
N LYS A 36 -16.45 -2.53 -9.03
CA LYS A 36 -16.34 -3.84 -8.38
C LYS A 36 -16.24 -3.69 -6.87
N ARG A 37 -16.74 -4.69 -6.14
CA ARG A 37 -16.51 -4.81 -4.71
C ARG A 37 -15.11 -5.39 -4.47
N ILE A 38 -14.32 -4.74 -3.62
CA ILE A 38 -12.92 -5.09 -3.40
C ILE A 38 -12.70 -5.37 -1.91
N TYR A 39 -11.94 -6.42 -1.61
CA TYR A 39 -11.49 -6.72 -0.26
C TYR A 39 -9.98 -6.94 -0.29
N GLY A 40 -9.25 -6.08 0.43
CA GLY A 40 -7.83 -6.27 0.69
C GLY A 40 -7.60 -7.13 1.92
N TYR A 41 -6.57 -7.99 1.89
CA TYR A 41 -6.10 -8.70 3.09
C TYR A 41 -4.58 -8.62 3.22
N THR A 42 -4.10 -8.57 4.46
CA THR A 42 -2.67 -8.53 4.80
C THR A 42 -2.43 -9.32 6.08
N LYS A 43 -1.22 -9.84 6.27
CA LYS A 43 -0.82 -10.52 7.51
C LYS A 43 -0.57 -9.56 8.66
N THR A 44 -0.26 -8.30 8.36
CA THR A 44 0.14 -7.30 9.34
C THR A 44 -0.67 -6.03 9.12
N ILE A 45 -1.33 -5.55 10.18
CA ILE A 45 -2.07 -4.28 10.19
C ILE A 45 -1.27 -3.32 11.09
N LEU A 46 -0.41 -2.54 10.47
CA LEU A 46 0.36 -1.45 11.08
C LEU A 46 0.28 -0.25 10.13
N PRO A 47 0.43 0.99 10.63
CA PRO A 47 0.57 2.16 9.77
C PRO A 47 1.71 1.99 8.77
N LEU A 48 1.52 2.46 7.54
CA LEU A 48 2.50 2.28 6.46
C LEU A 48 3.94 2.72 6.84
N PRO A 49 4.16 3.86 7.53
CA PRO A 49 5.52 4.24 7.96
C PRO A 49 6.19 3.23 8.89
N GLU A 50 5.42 2.54 9.75
CA GLU A 50 5.94 1.47 10.61
C GLU A 50 6.33 0.25 9.79
N ILE A 51 5.51 -0.13 8.80
CA ILE A 51 5.85 -1.22 7.88
C ILE A 51 7.15 -0.91 7.14
N VAL A 52 7.30 0.31 6.60
CA VAL A 52 8.50 0.73 5.88
C VAL A 52 9.74 0.65 6.78
N ARG A 53 9.65 1.12 8.04
CA ARG A 53 10.72 1.02 9.04
C ARG A 53 11.20 -0.42 9.30
N THR A 54 10.31 -1.41 9.21
CA THR A 54 10.69 -2.82 9.39
C THR A 54 11.40 -3.43 8.18
N LYS A 55 11.33 -2.78 7.01
CA LYS A 55 11.79 -3.35 5.73
C LYS A 55 13.01 -2.63 5.16
N ILE A 56 13.10 -1.32 5.33
CA ILE A 56 14.19 -0.50 4.79
C ILE A 56 14.65 0.56 5.81
N PRO A 57 15.91 1.05 5.70
CA PRO A 57 16.37 2.16 6.52
C PRO A 57 15.58 3.45 6.27
N VAL A 58 15.33 4.20 7.33
CA VAL A 58 14.66 5.50 7.28
C VAL A 58 15.47 6.54 8.05
N PHE A 59 15.35 7.80 7.67
CA PHE A 59 16.11 8.91 8.24
C PHE A 59 15.17 10.04 8.67
N PRO A 60 15.51 10.80 9.73
CA PRO A 60 14.75 11.99 10.09
C PRO A 60 14.86 13.06 9.00
N HIS A 61 13.78 13.84 8.82
CA HIS A 61 13.73 14.94 7.87
C HIS A 61 12.98 16.13 8.48
N ASN A 62 13.30 17.35 8.04
CA ASN A 62 12.82 18.60 8.62
C ASN A 62 11.31 18.85 8.43
N SER A 63 10.65 18.11 7.53
CA SER A 63 9.21 18.16 7.31
C SER A 63 8.39 17.55 8.46
N GLY A 64 9.04 16.83 9.37
CA GLY A 64 8.37 16.06 10.43
C GLY A 64 8.01 14.62 10.02
N TYR A 65 8.12 14.27 8.74
CA TYR A 65 7.97 12.90 8.25
C TYR A 65 9.35 12.30 7.96
N PRO A 66 9.63 11.03 8.30
CA PRO A 66 10.86 10.37 7.90
C PRO A 66 10.98 10.27 6.38
N ILE A 67 12.21 10.13 5.89
CA ILE A 67 12.50 9.83 4.48
C ILE A 67 13.19 8.48 4.34
N ASP A 68 13.04 7.84 3.18
CA ASP A 68 13.89 6.70 2.81
C ASP A 68 15.26 7.14 2.27
N LYS A 69 16.08 6.18 1.84
CA LYS A 69 17.41 6.42 1.28
C LYS A 69 17.41 7.22 -0.03
N ASP A 70 16.27 7.25 -0.74
CA ASP A 70 16.11 7.89 -2.04
C ASP A 70 15.45 9.28 -1.89
N GLY A 71 15.09 9.67 -0.65
CA GLY A 71 14.52 10.97 -0.32
C GLY A 71 12.99 11.02 -0.37
N TYR A 72 12.31 9.88 -0.48
CA TYR A 72 10.85 9.84 -0.46
C TYR A 72 10.30 9.94 0.95
N LEU A 73 9.29 10.79 1.13
CA LEU A 73 8.62 10.99 2.41
C LEU A 73 7.75 9.79 2.78
N LEU A 74 7.84 9.37 4.03
CA LEU A 74 6.94 8.40 4.64
C LEU A 74 5.76 9.14 5.25
N SER A 75 4.76 9.45 4.43
CA SER A 75 3.51 10.06 4.89
C SER A 75 2.75 9.12 5.81
N ASP A 76 2.24 9.66 6.92
CA ASP A 76 1.43 8.92 7.88
C ASP A 76 -0.03 9.38 7.82
N PHE A 77 -0.91 8.50 7.31
CA PHE A 77 -2.36 8.71 7.33
C PHE A 77 -3.08 7.70 8.23
N GLY A 78 -2.33 6.95 9.06
CA GLY A 78 -2.87 5.91 9.93
C GLY A 78 -3.35 4.64 9.22
N ASN A 79 -3.29 4.60 7.88
CA ASN A 79 -3.70 3.46 7.08
C ASN A 79 -2.52 2.49 6.82
N CYS A 80 -2.86 1.24 6.53
CA CYS A 80 -1.88 0.18 6.37
C CYS A 80 -1.21 0.16 4.98
N PRO A 81 -1.97 0.15 3.85
CA PRO A 81 -1.39 0.31 2.52
C PRO A 81 -1.20 1.79 2.16
N ASN A 82 -0.93 2.10 0.89
CA ASN A 82 -1.05 3.47 0.39
C ASN A 82 -2.52 3.95 0.50
N PRO A 83 -2.81 5.23 0.82
CA PRO A 83 -4.18 5.74 0.98
C PRO A 83 -5.05 5.61 -0.28
N MET A 84 -4.45 5.45 -1.46
CA MET A 84 -5.19 5.18 -2.70
C MET A 84 -5.77 3.75 -2.77
N LEU A 85 -5.39 2.87 -1.84
CA LEU A 85 -5.83 1.47 -1.77
C LEU A 85 -6.76 1.21 -0.57
N ASP A 86 -7.17 2.25 0.15
CA ASP A 86 -8.07 2.19 1.31
C ASP A 86 -9.46 2.76 0.96
#